data_AF-A0A8B8DEV1-F1
#
_entry.id   AF-A0A8B8DEV1-F1
#
_cell.length_a   1.000
_cell.length_b   1.000
_cell.length_c   1.000
_cell.angle_alpha   90.00
_cell.angle_beta   90.00
_cell.angle_gamma   90.00
#
_symmetry.space_group_name_H-M   'P 1'
#
loop_
_entity.id
_entity.type
_entity.pdbx_description
1 polymer ?
#
loop_
_entity_poly.entity_id
_entity_poly.type
_entity_poly.pdbx_seq_one_letter_code
_entity_poly.pdbx_strand_id
1 'polypeptide(L)'
;MVQYVKRQTSAQMVAKQHLKLHLRRIRNKEYSRLRDMVPSIAKRDKISKVTVIEEAVKYIDELHRALFERLHNKAAANSMAVSDEHVKDFIHTLIPADLFSKTNTGFPTFEKSQKHPSYILPKKQKGLGKPH
;
A
#
# COMPACT_ATOMS: atom_id res chain seq x y z
N MET A 1 -13.34 28.71 33.17
CA MET A 1 -12.55 27.58 32.65
C MET A 1 -11.97 27.99 31.30
N VAL A 2 -10.70 28.43 31.24
CA VAL A 2 -10.09 28.98 30.01
C VAL A 2 -9.48 27.82 29.22
N GLN A 3 -10.02 27.51 28.05
CA GLN A 3 -9.46 26.49 27.18
C GLN A 3 -8.20 27.03 26.49
N TYR A 4 -7.04 26.44 26.81
CA TYR A 4 -5.78 26.73 26.15
C TYR A 4 -5.76 26.11 24.75
N VAL A 5 -6.04 26.90 23.71
CA VAL A 5 -5.87 26.49 22.32
C VAL A 5 -4.37 26.58 21.99
N LYS A 6 -3.68 25.43 22.02
CA LYS A 6 -2.27 25.33 21.60
C LYS A 6 -2.13 25.82 20.15
N ARG A 7 -1.57 27.02 19.95
CA ARG A 7 -1.22 27.53 18.62
C ARG A 7 -0.14 26.63 18.02
N GLN A 8 -0.41 26.11 16.83
CA GLN A 8 0.55 25.29 16.10
C GLN A 8 1.69 26.17 15.58
N THR A 9 2.92 25.70 15.73
CA THR A 9 4.10 26.42 15.21
C THR A 9 4.22 26.22 13.70
N SER A 10 4.92 27.12 13.02
CA SER A 10 5.18 27.02 11.57
C SER A 10 5.84 25.68 11.19
N ALA A 11 6.76 25.18 12.03
CA ALA A 11 7.38 23.87 11.86
C ALA A 11 6.35 22.72 11.92
N GLN A 12 5.38 22.79 12.84
CA GLN A 12 4.30 21.79 12.92
C GLN A 12 3.38 21.83 11.69
N MET A 13 3.08 23.03 11.18
CA MET A 13 2.31 23.20 9.94
C MET A 13 3.02 22.57 8.74
N VAL A 14 4.32 22.81 8.59
CA VAL A 14 5.14 22.22 7.53
C VAL A 14 5.16 20.70 7.67
N ALA A 15 5.43 20.16 8.85
CA ALA A 15 5.42 18.70 9.09
C ALA A 15 4.08 18.05 8.69
N LYS A 16 2.95 18.67 9.07
CA LYS A 16 1.62 18.21 8.67
C LYS A 16 1.42 18.24 7.16
N GLN A 17 1.90 19.28 6.49
CA GLN A 17 1.81 19.39 5.04
C GLN A 17 2.62 18.29 4.34
N HIS A 18 3.84 18.00 4.81
CA HIS A 18 4.65 16.89 4.30
C HIS A 18 3.95 15.54 4.47
N LEU A 19 3.36 15.28 5.64
CA LEU A 19 2.58 14.06 5.87
C LEU A 19 1.38 13.96 4.94
N LYS A 20 0.61 15.04 4.77
CA LYS A 20 -0.55 15.10 3.87
C LYS A 20 -0.15 14.78 2.42
N LEU A 21 0.95 15.36 1.95
CA LEU A 21 1.48 15.09 0.61
C LEU A 21 1.96 13.65 0.46
N HIS A 22 2.64 13.11 1.48
CA HIS A 22 3.10 11.71 1.48
C HIS A 22 1.93 10.73 1.39
N LEU A 23 0.91 10.89 2.24
CA LEU A 23 -0.30 10.06 2.20
C LEU A 23 -1.05 10.17 0.88
N ARG A 24 -1.09 11.38 0.28
CA ARG A 24 -1.67 11.57 -1.06
C ARG A 24 -0.92 10.78 -2.13
N ARG A 25 0.42 10.77 -2.09
CA ARG A 25 1.24 10.00 -3.05
C ARG A 25 0.99 8.50 -2.93
N ILE A 26 0.95 7.96 -1.70
CA ILE A 26 0.63 6.55 -1.46
C ILE A 26 -0.73 6.21 -2.05
N ARG A 27 -1.77 6.99 -1.71
CA ARG A 27 -3.12 6.77 -2.22
C ARG A 27 -3.20 6.78 -3.73
N ASN A 28 -2.49 7.70 -4.38
CA ASN A 28 -2.44 7.77 -5.84
C ASN A 28 -1.73 6.55 -6.44
N LYS A 29 -0.64 6.09 -5.82
CA LYS A 29 0.10 4.90 -6.26
C LYS A 29 -0.76 3.64 -6.18
N GLU A 30 -1.44 3.43 -5.05
CA GLU A 30 -2.33 2.27 -4.88
C GLU A 30 -3.53 2.33 -5.84
N TYR A 31 -4.06 3.54 -6.10
CA TYR A 31 -5.13 3.72 -7.08
C TYR A 31 -4.69 3.34 -8.51
N SER A 32 -3.50 3.79 -8.93
CA SER A 32 -2.93 3.41 -10.23
C SER A 32 -2.72 1.90 -10.30
N ARG A 33 -2.12 1.31 -9.27
CA ARG A 33 -1.89 -0.14 -9.20
C ARG A 33 -3.18 -0.94 -9.32
N LEU A 34 -4.24 -0.53 -8.62
CA LEU A 34 -5.54 -1.19 -8.71
C LEU A 34 -6.11 -1.11 -10.13
N ARG A 35 -6.02 0.07 -10.77
CA ARG A 35 -6.47 0.25 -12.17
C ARG A 35 -5.70 -0.66 -13.13
N ASP A 36 -4.40 -0.83 -12.94
CA ASP A 36 -3.57 -1.69 -13.80
C ASP A 36 -3.90 -3.18 -13.62
N MET A 37 -4.33 -3.60 -12.43
CA MET A 37 -4.66 -4.99 -12.12
C MET A 37 -6.03 -5.44 -12.64
N VAL A 38 -6.97 -4.52 -12.86
CA VAL A 38 -8.35 -4.84 -13.26
C VAL A 38 -8.48 -4.74 -14.79
N PRO A 39 -8.67 -5.87 -15.51
CA PRO A 39 -8.58 -5.89 -16.98
C PRO A 39 -9.57 -4.97 -17.70
N SER A 40 -10.79 -4.83 -17.18
CA SER A 40 -11.85 -4.04 -17.80
C SER A 40 -11.56 -2.54 -17.86
N ILE A 41 -10.68 -2.05 -16.98
CA ILE A 41 -10.37 -0.62 -16.80
C ILE A 41 -8.92 -0.24 -17.06
N ALA A 42 -8.00 -1.21 -17.15
CA ALA A 42 -6.56 -0.98 -17.33
C ALA A 42 -6.24 -0.08 -18.54
N LYS A 43 -7.01 -0.20 -19.63
CA LYS A 43 -6.81 0.57 -20.87
C LYS A 43 -7.60 1.89 -20.94
N ARG A 44 -8.43 2.24 -19.94
CA ARG A 44 -9.36 3.39 -20.00
C ARG A 44 -8.77 4.64 -19.36
N ASP A 45 -8.47 5.68 -20.13
CA ASP A 45 -7.74 6.88 -19.64
C ASP A 45 -8.45 7.68 -18.56
N LYS A 46 -9.75 7.92 -18.71
CA LYS A 46 -10.55 8.75 -17.79
C LYS A 46 -11.59 7.89 -17.10
N ILE A 47 -11.33 7.53 -15.84
CA ILE A 47 -12.25 6.75 -15.02
C ILE A 47 -12.32 7.31 -13.61
N SER A 48 -13.53 7.33 -13.06
CA SER A 48 -13.78 7.82 -11.71
C SER A 48 -13.27 6.82 -10.67
N LYS A 49 -12.94 7.32 -9.47
CA LYS A 49 -12.48 6.45 -8.38
C LYS A 49 -13.51 5.42 -7.95
N VAL A 50 -14.79 5.81 -7.98
CA VAL A 50 -15.91 4.92 -7.61
C VAL A 50 -15.98 3.77 -8.61
N THR A 51 -15.92 4.07 -9.91
CA THR A 51 -15.96 3.05 -10.96
C THR A 51 -14.78 2.10 -10.89
N VAL A 52 -13.57 2.56 -10.52
CA VAL A 52 -12.44 1.65 -10.31
C VAL A 52 -12.71 0.63 -9.21
N ILE A 53 -13.35 1.06 -8.12
CA ILE A 53 -13.69 0.17 -7.00
C ILE A 53 -14.80 -0.80 -7.41
N GLU A 54 -15.85 -0.33 -8.09
CA GLU A 54 -16.93 -1.18 -8.58
C GLU A 54 -16.42 -2.28 -9.53
N GLU A 55 -15.56 -1.91 -10.48
CA GLU A 55 -14.98 -2.86 -11.43
C GLU A 55 -14.00 -3.82 -10.74
N ALA A 56 -13.28 -3.37 -9.72
CA ALA A 56 -12.44 -4.25 -8.91
C ALA A 56 -13.28 -5.30 -8.16
N VAL A 57 -14.42 -4.92 -7.58
CA VAL A 57 -15.32 -5.87 -6.90
C VAL A 57 -15.84 -6.92 -7.88
N LYS A 58 -16.30 -6.50 -9.07
CA LYS A 58 -16.75 -7.44 -10.11
C LYS A 58 -15.65 -8.41 -10.52
N TYR A 59 -14.42 -7.91 -10.68
CA TYR A 59 -13.30 -8.77 -11.06
C TYR A 59 -12.94 -9.79 -9.98
N ILE A 60 -13.04 -9.40 -8.69
CA ILE A 60 -12.89 -10.35 -7.57
C ILE A 60 -13.97 -11.44 -7.65
N ASP A 61 -15.23 -11.07 -7.89
CA ASP A 61 -16.34 -12.03 -8.01
C ASP A 61 -16.16 -12.98 -9.19
N GLU A 62 -15.71 -12.49 -10.34
CA GLU A 62 -15.39 -13.29 -11.52
C GLU A 62 -14.28 -14.31 -11.23
N LEU A 63 -13.20 -13.87 -10.58
CA LEU A 63 -12.09 -14.74 -10.19
C LEU A 63 -12.55 -15.79 -9.17
N HIS A 64 -13.36 -15.40 -8.18
CA HIS A 64 -13.92 -16.33 -7.19
C HIS A 64 -14.80 -17.39 -7.84
N ARG A 65 -15.68 -17.01 -8.77
CA ARG A 65 -16.52 -17.96 -9.53
C ARG A 65 -15.66 -18.91 -10.36
N ALA A 66 -14.69 -18.38 -11.10
CA ALA A 66 -13.80 -19.20 -11.92
C ALA A 66 -12.99 -20.21 -11.09
N LEU A 67 -12.54 -19.81 -9.89
CA LEU A 67 -11.87 -20.72 -8.95
C LEU A 67 -12.82 -21.80 -8.42
N PHE A 68 -14.03 -21.41 -8.03
CA PHE A 68 -15.05 -22.33 -7.51
C PHE A 68 -15.46 -23.38 -8.56
N GLU A 69 -15.69 -22.96 -9.80
CA GLU A 69 -16.01 -23.87 -10.91
C GLU A 69 -14.88 -24.86 -11.18
N ARG A 70 -13.62 -24.41 -11.17
CA ARG A 70 -12.46 -25.31 -11.35
C ARG A 70 -12.33 -26.32 -10.22
N LEU A 71 -12.56 -25.90 -8.98
CA LEU A 71 -12.58 -26.79 -7.82
C LEU A 71 -13.67 -27.86 -7.95
N HIS A 72 -14.89 -27.44 -8.28
CA HIS A 72 -16.02 -28.36 -8.47
C HIS A 72 -15.79 -29.32 -9.63
N ASN A 73 -15.29 -28.86 -10.77
CA ASN A 73 -15.01 -29.71 -11.92
C ASN A 73 -13.92 -30.76 -11.59
N LYS A 74 -12.91 -30.39 -10.80
CA LYS A 74 -11.86 -31.33 -10.35
C LYS A 74 -12.40 -32.34 -9.34
N ALA A 75 -13.26 -31.90 -8.41
CA ALA A 75 -13.90 -32.79 -7.44
C ALA A 75 -14.88 -33.77 -8.11
N ALA A 76 -15.66 -33.30 -9.09
CA ALA A 76 -16.56 -34.13 -9.90
C ALA A 76 -15.78 -35.17 -10.71
N ALA A 77 -14.64 -34.79 -11.32
CA ALA A 77 -13.77 -35.73 -12.01
C ALA A 77 -13.20 -36.83 -11.08
N ASN A 78 -13.01 -36.52 -9.80
CA ASN A 78 -12.46 -37.44 -8.80
C ASN A 78 -13.54 -38.14 -7.95
N SER A 79 -14.84 -37.87 -8.17
CA SER A 79 -15.97 -38.42 -7.40
C SER A 79 -15.79 -38.33 -5.86
N MET A 80 -15.08 -37.32 -5.37
CA MET A 80 -14.85 -37.08 -3.94
C MET A 80 -15.57 -35.83 -3.49
N ALA A 81 -16.14 -35.86 -2.28
CA ALA A 81 -16.68 -34.67 -1.63
C ALA A 81 -15.56 -33.64 -1.43
N VAL A 82 -15.83 -32.36 -1.72
CA VAL A 82 -14.87 -31.26 -1.53
C VAL A 82 -14.58 -31.12 -0.03
N SER A 83 -13.46 -31.69 0.43
CA SER A 83 -12.94 -31.45 1.78
C SER A 83 -11.90 -30.32 1.77
N ASP A 84 -11.65 -29.72 2.93
CA ASP A 84 -10.67 -28.63 3.08
C ASP A 84 -9.26 -29.01 2.63
N GLU A 85 -8.89 -30.29 2.74
CA GLU A 85 -7.62 -30.84 2.25
C GLU A 85 -7.51 -30.73 0.73
N HIS A 86 -8.59 -31.02 0.00
CA HIS A 86 -8.62 -30.92 -1.47
C HIS A 86 -8.50 -29.47 -1.94
N VAL A 87 -9.02 -28.51 -1.17
CA VAL A 87 -8.88 -27.08 -1.45
C VAL A 87 -7.42 -26.66 -1.27
N LYS A 88 -6.76 -27.11 -0.19
CA LYS A 88 -5.33 -26.83 0.04
C LYS A 88 -4.45 -27.40 -1.06
N ASP A 89 -4.62 -28.66 -1.41
CA ASP A 89 -3.84 -29.32 -2.46
C ASP A 89 -4.04 -28.64 -3.81
N PHE A 90 -5.26 -28.20 -4.11
CA PHE A 90 -5.58 -27.44 -5.31
C PHE A 90 -4.89 -26.07 -5.34
N ILE A 91 -4.90 -25.32 -4.24
CA ILE A 91 -4.19 -24.04 -4.12
C ILE A 91 -2.69 -24.25 -4.32
N HIS A 92 -2.10 -25.29 -3.74
CA HIS A 92 -0.69 -25.63 -3.92
C HIS A 92 -0.33 -26.05 -5.35
N THR A 93 -1.27 -26.65 -6.10
CA THR A 93 -1.03 -26.97 -7.53
C THR A 93 -1.17 -25.76 -8.44
N LEU A 94 -2.09 -24.83 -8.12
CA LEU A 94 -2.32 -23.65 -8.96
C LEU A 94 -1.38 -22.49 -8.68
N ILE A 95 -0.92 -22.36 -7.43
CA ILE A 95 -0.05 -21.27 -7.01
C ILE A 95 1.28 -21.90 -6.57
N PRO A 96 2.33 -21.80 -7.40
CA PRO A 96 3.67 -22.24 -7.02
C PRO A 96 4.03 -21.65 -5.66
N ALA A 97 4.51 -22.49 -4.74
CA ALA A 97 4.88 -22.08 -3.38
C ALA A 97 5.83 -20.86 -3.36
N ASP A 98 6.65 -20.72 -4.41
CA ASP A 98 7.60 -19.64 -4.62
C ASP A 98 6.97 -18.24 -4.73
N LEU A 99 5.66 -18.14 -5.05
CA LEU A 99 4.95 -16.86 -5.06
C LEU A 99 4.69 -16.32 -3.63
N PHE A 100 4.51 -17.20 -2.64
CA PHE A 100 4.26 -16.77 -1.26
C PHE A 100 5.56 -16.46 -0.49
N SER A 101 6.70 -16.95 -0.96
CA SER A 101 8.01 -16.69 -0.33
C SER A 101 8.51 -15.24 -0.54
N LYS A 102 7.90 -14.48 -1.46
CA LYS A 102 8.41 -13.15 -1.88
C LYS A 102 7.71 -11.93 -1.28
N THR A 103 6.79 -12.06 -0.32
CA THR A 103 6.17 -10.89 0.35
C THR A 103 6.89 -10.46 1.64
N ASN A 104 7.98 -11.13 2.03
CA ASN A 104 8.74 -10.78 3.24
C ASN A 104 10.01 -9.93 2.99
N THR A 105 10.12 -9.26 1.83
CA THR A 105 11.17 -8.26 1.59
C THR A 105 10.55 -6.96 1.09
N GLY A 106 10.45 -5.98 1.99
CA GLY A 106 10.05 -4.62 1.64
C GLY A 106 8.75 -4.12 2.26
N PHE A 107 8.43 -4.47 3.51
CA PHE A 107 7.95 -3.39 4.37
C PHE A 107 9.05 -2.32 4.34
N PRO A 108 8.77 -1.06 3.95
CA PRO A 108 9.67 0.01 4.33
C PRO A 108 9.61 0.04 5.86
N THR A 109 10.53 -0.65 6.51
CA THR A 109 11.03 -0.18 7.79
C THR A 109 11.32 1.29 7.57
N PHE A 110 10.56 2.13 8.26
CA PHE A 110 10.87 3.54 8.38
C PHE A 110 12.20 3.60 9.10
N GLU A 111 13.28 3.42 8.34
CA GLU A 111 14.63 3.63 8.80
C GLU A 111 14.67 5.11 9.12
N LYS A 112 14.64 5.43 10.43
CA LYS A 112 14.96 6.74 10.95
C LYS A 112 16.39 7.03 10.52
N SER A 113 16.59 7.50 9.29
CA SER A 113 17.75 8.30 8.97
C SER A 113 17.55 9.58 9.75
N GLN A 114 18.03 9.57 10.99
CA GLN A 114 18.10 10.70 11.90
C GLN A 114 19.18 11.67 11.37
N LYS A 115 19.10 12.02 10.09
CA LYS A 115 19.78 13.20 9.56
C LYS A 115 18.92 14.36 10.00
N HIS A 116 19.28 14.91 11.15
CA HIS A 116 18.69 16.15 11.64
C HIS A 116 18.71 17.17 10.51
N PRO A 117 17.57 17.80 10.19
CA PRO A 117 17.53 18.88 9.22
C PRO A 117 18.58 19.94 9.57
N SER A 118 19.30 20.44 8.56
CA SER A 118 20.44 21.36 8.72
C SER A 118 20.13 22.67 9.45
N TYR A 119 18.85 22.98 9.68
CA TYR A 119 18.41 24.13 10.46
C TYR A 119 18.39 23.92 11.98
N ILE A 120 18.67 22.71 12.50
CA ILE A 120 18.68 22.41 13.94
C ILE A 120 20.04 22.73 14.60
N LEU A 121 21.09 23.04 13.83
CA LEU A 121 22.39 23.38 14.40
C LEU A 121 22.45 24.86 14.83
N PRO A 122 22.68 25.16 16.13
CA PRO A 122 22.97 26.52 16.55
C PRO A 122 24.30 26.97 15.94
N LYS A 123 24.28 28.08 15.20
CA LYS A 123 25.49 28.76 14.72
C LYS A 123 26.34 29.14 15.95
N LYS A 124 27.47 28.46 16.13
CA LYS A 124 28.47 28.83 17.12
C LYS A 124 29.12 30.15 16.67
N GLN A 125 28.60 31.28 17.15
CA GLN A 125 29.34 32.54 17.14
C GLN A 125 30.54 32.39 18.07
N LYS A 126 31.74 32.35 17.48
CA LYS A 126 33.02 32.67 18.12
C LYS A 126 33.87 33.28 16.99
N GLY A 127 34.42 34.47 17.07
CA GLY A 127 34.59 35.44 18.14
C GLY A 127 35.66 36.39 17.61
N LEU A 128 35.52 37.68 17.86
CA LEU A 128 36.49 38.72 17.51
C LEU A 128 37.91 38.34 17.96
N GLY A 129 38.90 38.68 17.13
CA GLY A 129 40.32 38.62 17.48
C GLY A 129 41.22 39.17 16.38
N LYS A 130 41.20 40.49 16.15
CA LYS A 130 42.43 41.27 15.84
C LYS A 130 42.84 41.91 17.17
N PRO A 131 44.13 41.87 17.58
CA PRO A 131 45.18 42.77 17.08
C PRO A 131 46.54 42.04 16.93
N HIS A 132 47.66 42.58 16.46
CA HIS A 132 48.17 43.93 16.24
C HIS A 132 49.15 43.91 15.06
#